data_AF-A0A183Q4L7-F1
#
_entry.id   AF-A0A183Q4L7-F1
#
_cell.length_a   1.000
_cell.length_b   1.000
_cell.length_c   1.000
_cell.angle_alpha   90.00
_cell.angle_beta   90.00
_cell.angle_gamma   90.00
#
_symmetry.space_group_name_H-M   'P 1'
#
loop_
_entity.id
_entity.type
_entity.pdbx_description
1 polymer ?
#
loop_
_entity_poly.entity_id
_entity_poly.type
_entity_poly.pdbx_seq_one_letter_code
_entity_poly.pdbx_strand_id
1 'polypeptide(L)'
;MQHGSATDMLQRMKEVVGQRTFDDSLFKQLFLSKLPQQVQAVLVSFHNNTLDEPAASADRILETTKSTTEFFSVKEKLQTTQHDITELCHTLTRYLNVRNNRKRPHTSRGSTSRRRSVSRPRETDNPD
;
A
#
# COMPACT_ATOMS: atom_id res chain seq x y z
N MET A 1 -17.56 -5.85 -25.17
CA MET A 1 -16.72 -5.89 -26.38
C MET A 1 -15.28 -5.98 -25.93
N GLN A 2 -14.70 -7.19 -25.89
CA GLN A 2 -13.26 -7.35 -25.73
C GLN A 2 -12.63 -6.79 -26.99
N HIS A 3 -12.00 -5.62 -26.90
CA HIS A 3 -11.09 -5.24 -27.94
C HIS A 3 -9.94 -6.27 -27.88
N GLY A 4 -9.74 -7.01 -28.98
CA GLY A 4 -8.44 -7.64 -29.27
C GLY A 4 -7.32 -6.61 -29.14
N SER A 5 -6.08 -7.06 -29.14
CA SER A 5 -4.93 -6.22 -28.77
C SER A 5 -4.83 -4.95 -29.64
N ALA A 6 -4.00 -4.00 -29.25
CA ALA A 6 -3.77 -2.77 -30.01
C ALA A 6 -3.38 -3.04 -31.48
N THR A 7 -2.68 -4.14 -31.77
CA THR A 7 -2.44 -4.59 -33.15
C THR A 7 -3.72 -5.06 -33.86
N ASP A 8 -4.61 -5.80 -33.20
CA ASP A 8 -5.92 -6.16 -33.77
C ASP A 8 -6.81 -4.94 -34.02
N MET A 9 -6.74 -3.94 -33.13
CA MET A 9 -7.43 -2.67 -33.30
C MET A 9 -6.88 -1.93 -34.52
N LEU A 10 -5.56 -1.84 -34.64
CA LEU A 10 -4.89 -1.21 -35.77
C LEU A 10 -5.31 -1.88 -37.09
N GLN A 11 -5.31 -3.21 -37.13
CA GLN A 11 -5.70 -3.98 -38.31
C GLN A 11 -7.14 -3.68 -38.73
N ARG A 12 -8.08 -3.68 -37.78
CA ARG A 12 -9.48 -3.32 -38.06
C ARG A 12 -9.65 -1.87 -38.51
N MET A 13 -8.86 -0.94 -37.97
CA MET A 13 -8.87 0.44 -38.43
C MET A 13 -8.40 0.55 -39.88
N LYS A 14 -7.38 -0.23 -40.29
CA LYS A 14 -6.93 -0.32 -41.68
C LYS A 14 -8.01 -0.90 -42.59
N GLU A 15 -8.73 -1.93 -42.15
CA GLU A 15 -9.85 -2.54 -42.89
C GLU A 15 -11.02 -1.56 -43.11
N VAL A 16 -11.41 -0.80 -42.08
CA VAL A 16 -12.49 0.19 -42.17
C VAL A 16 -12.15 1.33 -43.12
N VAL A 17 -10.88 1.75 -43.13
CA VAL A 17 -10.35 2.75 -44.05
C VAL A 17 -10.27 2.20 -45.49
N GLY A 18 -10.01 0.91 -45.65
CA GLY A 18 -9.89 0.23 -46.94
C GLY A 18 -8.66 0.70 -47.73
N GLN A 19 -8.75 0.68 -49.07
CA GLN A 19 -7.67 1.16 -49.96
C GLN A 19 -7.55 2.69 -50.03
N ARG A 20 -8.31 3.46 -49.23
CA ARG A 20 -8.20 4.92 -49.23
C ARG A 20 -6.85 5.29 -48.66
N THR A 21 -6.06 6.05 -49.42
CA THR A 21 -4.80 6.63 -48.96
C THR A 21 -5.11 7.69 -47.90
N PHE A 22 -5.14 7.28 -46.64
CA PHE A 22 -5.08 8.23 -45.53
C PHE A 22 -3.63 8.66 -45.34
N ASP A 23 -3.45 9.91 -44.94
CA ASP A 23 -2.14 10.37 -44.47
C ASP A 23 -1.74 9.58 -43.22
N ASP A 24 -0.54 9.00 -43.23
CA ASP A 24 -0.02 8.16 -42.17
C ASP A 24 0.01 8.91 -40.83
N SER A 25 0.26 10.22 -40.86
CA SER A 25 0.30 11.05 -39.65
C SER A 25 -1.09 11.19 -39.02
N LEU A 26 -2.13 11.42 -39.84
CA LEU A 26 -3.52 11.45 -39.39
C LEU A 26 -3.98 10.09 -38.88
N PHE A 27 -3.60 9.01 -39.58
CA PHE A 27 -3.97 7.66 -39.17
C PHE A 27 -3.29 7.26 -37.84
N LYS A 28 -2.02 7.65 -37.66
CA LYS A 28 -1.28 7.48 -36.39
C LYS A 28 -1.95 8.26 -35.27
N GLN A 29 -2.34 9.51 -35.50
CA GLN A 29 -3.05 10.33 -34.52
C GLN A 29 -4.40 9.70 -34.14
N LEU A 30 -5.15 9.21 -35.13
CA LEU A 30 -6.42 8.53 -34.92
C LEU A 30 -6.24 7.28 -34.07
N PHE A 31 -5.24 6.44 -34.39
CA PHE A 31 -4.91 5.24 -33.61
C PHE A 31 -4.57 5.58 -32.17
N LEU A 32 -3.68 6.55 -31.94
CA LEU A 32 -3.28 6.99 -30.61
C LEU A 32 -4.47 7.53 -29.80
N SER A 33 -5.44 8.19 -30.44
CA SER A 33 -6.65 8.70 -29.79
C SER A 33 -7.60 7.60 -29.27
N LYS A 34 -7.45 6.36 -29.76
CA LYS A 34 -8.27 5.21 -29.32
C LYS A 34 -7.64 4.44 -28.17
N LEU A 35 -6.40 4.76 -27.79
CA LEU A 35 -5.68 4.11 -26.70
C LEU A 35 -5.92 4.84 -25.36
N PRO A 36 -5.77 4.14 -24.21
CA PRO A 36 -5.79 4.78 -22.91
C PRO A 36 -4.71 5.86 -22.77
N GLN A 37 -5.02 6.94 -22.05
CA GLN A 37 -4.16 8.13 -21.92
C GLN A 37 -2.73 7.81 -21.48
N GLN A 38 -2.56 6.86 -20.56
CA GLN A 38 -1.25 6.41 -20.07
C GLN A 38 -0.40 5.75 -21.17
N VAL A 39 -1.03 4.99 -22.07
CA VAL A 39 -0.34 4.35 -23.21
C VAL A 39 -0.03 5.40 -24.26
N GLN A 40 -0.99 6.29 -24.54
CA GLN A 40 -0.81 7.39 -25.49
C GLN A 40 0.37 8.28 -25.11
N ALA A 41 0.49 8.68 -23.84
CA ALA A 41 1.57 9.55 -23.36
C ALA A 41 2.97 8.96 -23.62
N VAL A 42 3.11 7.64 -23.45
CA VAL A 42 4.37 6.93 -23.74
C VAL A 42 4.59 6.85 -25.25
N LEU A 43 3.55 6.52 -26.03
CA LEU A 43 3.68 6.30 -27.47
C LEU A 43 3.88 7.59 -28.29
N VAL A 44 3.44 8.75 -27.81
CA VAL A 44 3.65 10.05 -28.47
C VAL A 44 5.14 10.39 -28.63
N SER A 45 6.01 9.84 -27.77
CA SER A 45 7.47 10.02 -27.86
C SER A 45 8.12 9.32 -29.06
N PHE A 46 7.43 8.34 -29.67
CA PHE A 46 7.96 7.57 -30.79
C PHE A 46 7.74 8.31 -32.12
N HIS A 47 8.64 9.25 -32.43
CA HIS A 47 8.53 10.16 -33.58
C HIS A 47 8.82 9.49 -34.95
N ASN A 48 9.69 8.47 -35.01
CA ASN A 48 10.23 7.94 -36.27
C ASN A 48 9.69 6.55 -36.67
N ASN A 49 8.65 6.09 -35.99
CA ASN A 49 8.24 4.70 -36.05
C ASN A 49 7.10 4.50 -37.05
N THR A 50 7.17 3.41 -37.82
CA THR A 50 6.05 2.94 -38.65
C THR A 50 4.87 2.56 -37.76
N LEU A 51 3.64 2.66 -38.26
CA LEU A 51 2.43 2.54 -37.44
C LEU A 51 2.28 1.21 -36.68
N ASP A 52 2.93 0.15 -37.18
CA ASP A 52 2.89 -1.19 -36.58
C ASP A 52 3.74 -1.27 -35.29
N GLU A 53 4.80 -0.46 -35.17
CA GLU A 53 5.69 -0.48 -34.01
C GLU A 53 5.05 0.16 -32.75
N PRO A 54 4.37 1.32 -32.82
CA PRO A 54 3.54 1.83 -31.72
C PRO A 54 2.43 0.87 -31.32
N ALA A 55 1.85 0.11 -32.26
CA ALA A 55 0.80 -0.86 -31.92
C ALA A 55 1.35 -2.07 -31.15
N ALA A 56 2.48 -2.64 -31.58
CA ALA A 56 3.17 -3.68 -30.81
C ALA A 56 3.63 -3.16 -29.44
N SER A 57 4.10 -1.91 -29.38
CA SER A 57 4.50 -1.27 -28.12
C SER A 57 3.31 -1.02 -27.19
N ALA A 58 2.16 -0.62 -27.73
CA ALA A 58 0.92 -0.48 -26.98
C ALA A 58 0.53 -1.80 -26.32
N ASP A 59 0.64 -2.92 -27.02
CA ASP A 59 0.35 -4.26 -26.49
C ASP A 59 1.23 -4.60 -25.28
N ARG A 60 2.55 -4.38 -25.41
CA ARG A 60 3.50 -4.63 -24.31
C ARG A 60 3.25 -3.73 -23.11
N ILE A 61 2.90 -2.46 -23.32
CA ILE A 61 2.55 -1.53 -22.24
C ILE A 61 1.24 -1.98 -21.57
N LEU A 62 0.21 -2.30 -22.35
CA LEU A 62 -1.08 -2.75 -21.84
C LEU A 62 -0.92 -4.05 -21.02
N GLU A 63 -0.11 -4.99 -21.48
CA GLU A 63 0.24 -6.19 -20.72
C GLU A 63 0.94 -5.85 -19.39
N THR A 64 1.93 -4.95 -19.41
CA THR A 64 2.65 -4.51 -18.21
C THR A 64 1.73 -3.81 -17.20
N THR A 65 0.79 -2.98 -17.67
CA THR A 65 -0.17 -2.28 -16.80
C THR A 65 -1.20 -3.19 -16.17
N LYS A 66 -1.60 -4.28 -16.83
CA LYS A 66 -2.46 -5.32 -16.23
C LYS A 66 -1.77 -5.94 -15.02
N SER A 67 -0.53 -6.40 -15.19
CA SER A 67 0.27 -6.98 -14.10
C SER A 67 0.55 -5.98 -12.98
N THR A 68 0.73 -4.70 -13.32
CA THR A 68 0.96 -3.64 -12.33
C THR A 68 -0.30 -3.38 -11.48
N THR A 69 -1.49 -3.38 -12.08
CA THR A 69 -2.75 -3.22 -11.35
C THR A 69 -3.00 -4.39 -10.40
N GLU A 70 -2.75 -5.62 -10.86
CA GLU A 70 -2.80 -6.81 -10.00
C GLU A 70 -1.77 -6.73 -8.87
N PHE A 71 -0.54 -6.28 -9.17
CA PHE A 71 0.50 -6.08 -8.18
C PHE A 71 0.13 -5.03 -7.11
N PHE A 72 -0.49 -3.91 -7.50
CA PHE A 72 -0.98 -2.90 -6.56
C PHE A 72 -2.11 -3.45 -5.67
N SER A 73 -3.03 -4.24 -6.24
CA SER A 73 -4.08 -4.90 -5.46
C SER A 73 -3.52 -5.92 -4.47
N VAL A 74 -2.50 -6.70 -4.87
CA VAL A 74 -1.80 -7.63 -3.98
C VAL A 74 -1.08 -6.88 -2.86
N LYS A 75 -0.43 -5.75 -3.17
CA LYS A 75 0.24 -4.91 -2.17
C LYS A 75 -0.74 -4.35 -1.15
N GLU A 76 -1.91 -3.88 -1.57
CA GLU A 76 -2.96 -3.36 -0.68
C GLU A 76 -3.49 -4.47 0.25
N LYS A 77 -3.72 -5.67 -0.29
CA LYS A 77 -4.14 -6.84 0.50
C LYS A 77 -3.06 -7.27 1.51
N LEU A 78 -1.79 -7.20 1.13
CA LEU A 78 -0.67 -7.49 2.04
C LEU A 78 -0.56 -6.44 3.14
N GLN A 79 -0.81 -5.16 2.86
CA GLN A 79 -0.81 -4.09 3.87
C GLN A 79 -1.93 -4.26 4.91
N THR A 80 -3.13 -4.63 4.47
CA THR A 80 -4.24 -4.97 5.40
C THR A 80 -3.90 -6.20 6.24
N THR A 81 -3.38 -7.26 5.63
CA THR A 81 -2.95 -8.46 6.36
C THR A 81 -1.84 -8.14 7.38
N GLN A 82 -0.90 -7.27 7.03
CA GLN A 82 0.16 -6.83 7.94
C GLN A 82 -0.41 -6.04 9.13
N HIS A 83 -1.37 -5.14 8.89
CA HIS A 83 -2.04 -4.41 9.96
C HIS A 83 -2.74 -5.38 10.94
N ASP A 84 -3.50 -6.35 10.42
CA ASP A 84 -4.22 -7.34 11.23
C ASP A 84 -3.26 -8.17 12.10
N ILE A 85 -2.12 -8.60 11.53
CA ILE A 85 -1.07 -9.31 12.27
C ILE A 85 -0.49 -8.43 13.39
N THR A 86 -0.21 -7.16 13.11
CA THR A 86 0.32 -6.24 14.14
C THR A 86 -0.69 -6.02 15.27
N GLU A 87 -1.97 -5.88 14.95
CA GLU A 87 -3.03 -5.71 15.93
C GLU A 87 -3.20 -6.95 16.82
N LEU A 88 -3.13 -8.14 16.22
CA LEU A 88 -3.17 -9.41 16.94
C LEU A 88 -1.97 -9.55 17.88
N CYS A 89 -0.76 -9.21 17.41
CA CYS A 89 0.44 -9.18 18.24
C CYS A 89 0.28 -8.23 19.43
N HIS A 90 -0.19 -7.00 19.22
CA HIS A 90 -0.43 -6.04 20.30
C HIS A 90 -1.47 -6.55 21.31
N THR A 91 -2.53 -7.19 20.83
CA THR A 91 -3.57 -7.77 21.66
C THR A 91 -3.04 -8.92 22.52
N LEU A 92 -2.25 -9.82 21.94
CA LEU A 92 -1.58 -10.91 22.66
C LEU A 92 -0.61 -10.37 23.72
N THR A 93 0.23 -9.40 23.38
CA THR A 93 1.15 -8.77 24.34
C THR A 93 0.39 -8.16 25.52
N ARG A 94 -0.73 -7.47 25.25
CA ARG A 94 -1.58 -6.89 26.30
C ARG A 94 -2.19 -7.96 27.20
N TYR A 95 -2.75 -9.01 26.61
CA TYR A 95 -3.35 -10.12 27.34
C TYR A 95 -2.33 -10.83 28.24
N LEU A 96 -1.14 -11.12 27.70
CA LEU A 96 -0.05 -11.75 28.44
C LEU A 96 0.46 -10.86 29.59
N ASN A 97 0.61 -9.54 29.38
CA ASN A 97 1.00 -8.60 30.43
C ASN A 97 -0.01 -8.55 31.58
N VAL A 98 -1.31 -8.50 31.28
CA VAL A 98 -2.37 -8.54 32.30
C VAL A 98 -2.34 -9.87 33.06
N ARG A 99 -2.14 -10.99 32.36
CA ARG A 99 -2.03 -12.32 32.98
C ARG A 99 -0.78 -12.43 33.87
N ASN A 100 0.36 -11.89 33.45
CA ASN A 100 1.59 -11.88 34.25
C ASN A 100 1.48 -11.01 35.51
N ASN A 101 0.86 -9.83 35.41
CA ASN A 101 0.64 -8.96 36.57
C ASN A 101 -0.31 -9.61 37.59
N ARG A 102 -1.32 -10.36 37.12
CA ARG A 102 -2.21 -11.15 38.02
C ARG A 102 -1.49 -12.32 38.68
N LYS A 103 -0.52 -12.93 38.02
CA LYS A 103 0.33 -13.99 38.61
C LYS A 103 1.44 -13.48 39.52
N ARG A 104 1.58 -12.16 39.69
CA ARG A 104 2.49 -11.55 40.67
C ARG A 104 1.69 -11.03 41.89
N PRO A 105 1.23 -11.89 42.80
CA PRO A 105 0.68 -11.40 44.06
C PRO A 105 1.79 -10.86 44.95
N HIS A 106 1.68 -9.56 45.25
CA HIS A 106 2.10 -8.88 46.48
C HIS A 106 3.06 -9.66 47.40
N THR A 107 4.37 -9.44 47.25
CA THR A 107 5.28 -9.45 48.41
C THR A 107 5.19 -8.10 49.12
N SER A 108 4.04 -7.79 49.70
CA SER A 108 3.93 -6.79 50.77
C SER A 108 3.13 -7.40 51.91
N ARG A 109 3.59 -8.53 52.43
CA ARG A 109 3.09 -9.06 53.69
C ARG A 109 3.95 -8.46 54.79
N GLY A 110 3.46 -7.34 55.31
CA GLY A 110 4.15 -6.54 56.31
C GLY A 110 4.38 -7.28 57.63
N SER A 111 5.42 -6.82 58.32
CA SER A 111 5.50 -6.89 59.78
C SER A 111 5.86 -5.47 60.23
N THR A 112 4.84 -4.64 60.39
CA THR A 112 4.90 -3.46 61.25
C THR A 112 5.26 -3.97 62.65
N SER A 113 6.55 -3.95 62.95
CA SER A 113 7.06 -4.25 64.28
C SER A 113 6.49 -3.21 65.22
N ARG A 114 5.49 -3.65 65.98
CA ARG A 114 4.83 -2.96 67.06
C ARG A 114 5.86 -2.71 68.18
N ARG A 115 6.78 -1.77 67.98
CA ARG A 115 7.65 -1.28 69.05
C ARG A 115 6.85 -0.35 69.95
N ARG A 116 6.15 -0.98 70.91
CA ARG A 116 5.87 -0.36 72.20
C ARG A 116 7.21 -0.08 72.87
N SER A 117 7.52 1.18 73.15
CA SER A 117 8.37 1.69 74.25
C SER A 117 8.43 3.21 74.09
N VAL A 118 8.44 4.10 75.07
CA VAL A 118 8.32 4.14 76.53
C VAL A 118 8.16 5.66 76.79
N SER A 119 7.43 6.04 77.83
CA SER A 119 7.09 7.44 78.17
C SER A 119 8.24 8.25 78.82
N ARG A 120 8.13 9.61 78.68
CA ARG A 120 8.62 10.74 79.53
C ARG A 120 9.91 11.49 79.11
N PRO A 121 10.12 12.76 79.55
CA PRO A 121 9.18 13.88 79.75
C PRO A 121 9.64 15.18 79.04
N ARG A 122 8.82 16.24 79.10
CA ARG A 122 9.18 17.63 78.75
C ARG A 122 10.06 18.23 79.83
N GLU A 123 11.11 18.97 79.44
CA GLU A 123 11.45 20.22 80.11
C GLU A 123 12.17 21.16 79.14
N THR A 124 11.65 22.38 79.07
CA THR A 124 12.04 23.49 78.21
C THR A 124 13.26 24.18 78.78
N ASP A 125 14.29 24.40 77.97
CA ASP A 125 15.40 25.28 78.32
C ASP A 125 15.19 26.63 77.63
N ASN A 126 15.02 27.68 78.44
CA ASN A 126 14.88 29.07 78.00
C ASN A 126 16.28 29.72 77.92
N PRO A 127 16.52 30.66 76.99
CA PRO A 127 17.79 31.37 76.90
C PRO A 127 17.84 32.62 77.79
N ASP A 128 19.01 32.87 78.38
CA ASP A 128 19.66 34.19 78.58
C ASP A 128 21.20 34.01 78.56
#